data_AF-A0A6L6H135-F1
#
_entry.id   AF-A0A6L6H135-F1
#
_cell.length_a   1.000
_cell.length_b   1.000
_cell.length_c   1.000
_cell.angle_alpha   90.00
_cell.angle_beta   90.00
_cell.angle_gamma   90.00
#
_symmetry.space_group_name_H-M   'P 1'
#
loop_
_entity.id
_entity.type
_entity.pdbx_description
1 polymer ?
#
loop_
_entity_poly.entity_id
_entity_poly.type
_entity_poly.pdbx_seq_one_letter_code
_entity_poly.pdbx_strand_id
1 'polypeptide(L)'
;MWRGGLAQVQDKETVERLAKRLGTFLAELHGSTEAEVKEALQLKVRNPYEDIRKLYEGVRTKHYPHTRTSAQQEISRSFENFLEGESASHTRAVLIHGDFGASNILWNPRVGEISGIIDFGGSEMGIRLMILQ
;
A
#
# COMPACT_ATOMS: atom_id res chain seq x y z
N MET A 1 -5.73 0.91 22.36
CA MET A 1 -6.20 0.68 20.98
C MET A 1 -6.05 1.96 20.18
N TRP A 2 -5.37 1.91 19.04
CA TRP A 2 -5.06 3.03 18.11
C TRP A 2 -6.25 3.97 17.82
N ARG A 3 -7.49 3.46 17.89
CA ARG A 3 -8.74 4.22 17.63
C ARG A 3 -9.04 5.35 18.64
N GLY A 4 -8.55 5.27 19.88
CA GLY A 4 -8.91 6.26 20.91
C GLY A 4 -8.05 7.53 20.89
N GLY A 5 -6.76 7.40 20.59
CA GLY A 5 -5.80 8.51 20.69
C GLY A 5 -5.59 9.26 19.37
N LEU A 6 -5.38 8.52 18.28
CA LEU A 6 -5.09 9.11 16.96
C LEU A 6 -6.31 9.78 16.33
N ALA A 7 -7.51 9.22 16.52
CA ALA A 7 -8.75 9.79 16.00
C ALA A 7 -9.15 11.11 16.69
N GLN A 8 -8.55 11.41 17.85
CA GLN A 8 -8.79 12.65 18.62
C GLN A 8 -7.72 13.71 18.33
N VAL A 9 -6.70 13.40 17.53
CA VAL A 9 -5.71 14.39 17.08
C VAL A 9 -6.36 15.28 16.03
N GLN A 10 -6.84 16.44 16.45
CA GLN A 10 -7.38 17.50 15.57
C GLN A 10 -6.41 18.67 15.42
N ASP A 11 -5.31 18.66 16.19
CA ASP A 11 -4.28 19.67 16.10
C ASP A 11 -3.52 19.55 14.77
N LYS A 12 -3.59 20.63 13.97
CA LYS A 12 -3.04 20.67 12.61
C LYS A 12 -1.54 20.40 12.60
N GLU A 13 -0.79 20.95 13.55
CA GLU A 13 0.66 20.78 13.63
C GLU A 13 1.04 19.32 13.90
N THR A 14 0.31 18.66 14.81
CA THR A 14 0.50 17.24 15.10
C THR A 14 0.14 16.36 13.89
N VAL A 15 -0.95 16.67 13.17
CA VAL A 15 -1.31 15.95 11.94
C VAL A 15 -0.22 16.10 10.87
N GLU A 16 0.30 17.30 10.65
CA GLU A 16 1.37 17.55 9.68
C GLU A 16 2.66 16.83 10.06
N ARG A 17 3.04 16.86 11.33
CA ARG A 17 4.22 16.14 11.85
C ARG A 17 4.08 14.63 11.63
N LEU A 18 2.89 14.07 11.89
CA LEU A 18 2.62 12.65 11.69
C LEU A 18 2.65 12.25 10.21
N ALA A 19 1.98 13.03 9.36
CA ALA A 19 1.99 12.83 7.92
C ALA A 19 3.41 12.86 7.37
N LYS A 20 4.24 13.82 7.82
CA LYS A 20 5.64 13.90 7.43
C LYS A 20 6.42 12.65 7.85
N ARG A 21 6.28 12.18 9.09
CA ARG A 21 6.98 10.98 9.58
C ARG A 21 6.59 9.72 8.81
N LEU A 22 5.30 9.50 8.58
CA LEU A 22 4.82 8.37 7.79
C LEU A 22 5.28 8.47 6.33
N GLY A 23 5.25 9.67 5.75
CA GLY A 23 5.75 9.94 4.41
C GLY A 23 7.25 9.64 4.28
N THR A 24 8.06 10.06 5.26
CA THR A 24 9.50 9.75 5.30
C THR A 24 9.73 8.25 5.41
N PHE A 25 9.04 7.56 6.33
CA PHE A 25 9.15 6.10 6.47
C PHE A 25 8.82 5.38 5.16
N LEU A 26 7.71 5.74 4.49
CA LEU A 26 7.33 5.15 3.21
C LEU A 26 8.32 5.50 2.10
N ALA A 27 8.90 6.70 2.10
CA ALA A 27 9.91 7.08 1.12
C ALA A 27 11.20 6.25 1.28
N GLU A 28 11.63 6.02 2.51
CA GLU A 28 12.80 5.18 2.82
C GLU A 28 12.53 3.70 2.47
N LEU A 29 11.36 3.17 2.85
CA LEU A 29 10.98 1.79 2.54
C LEU A 29 10.93 1.54 1.03
N HIS A 30 10.21 2.40 0.29
CA HIS A 30 10.11 2.28 -1.17
C HIS A 30 11.42 2.64 -1.90
N GLY A 31 12.33 3.35 -1.24
CA GLY A 31 13.62 3.76 -1.78
C GLY A 31 14.69 2.67 -1.76
N SER A 32 14.44 1.57 -1.02
CA SER A 32 15.34 0.42 -0.98
C SER A 32 15.51 -0.19 -2.36
N THR A 33 16.76 -0.47 -2.74
CA THR A 33 17.08 -1.08 -4.02
C THR A 33 16.73 -2.56 -4.01
N GLU A 34 16.46 -3.11 -5.20
CA GLU A 34 16.21 -4.54 -5.36
C GLU A 34 17.37 -5.41 -4.86
N ALA A 35 18.61 -4.91 -4.98
CA ALA A 35 19.81 -5.61 -4.49
C ALA A 35 19.81 -5.72 -2.96
N GLU A 36 19.61 -4.59 -2.26
CA GLU A 36 19.52 -4.55 -0.79
C GLU A 36 18.42 -5.46 -0.27
N VAL A 37 17.26 -5.45 -0.93
CA VAL A 37 16.11 -6.27 -0.53
C VAL A 37 16.36 -7.76 -0.78
N LYS A 38 16.97 -8.12 -1.90
CA LYS A 38 17.32 -9.53 -2.20
C LYS A 38 18.34 -10.07 -1.22
N GLU A 39 19.36 -9.29 -0.90
CA GLU A 39 20.41 -9.68 0.04
C GLU A 39 19.86 -9.88 1.46
N ALA A 40 19.07 -8.92 1.94
CA ALA A 40 18.58 -8.93 3.33
C ALA A 40 17.38 -9.86 3.54
N LEU A 41 16.44 -9.93 2.59
CA LEU A 41 15.12 -10.54 2.79
C LEU A 41 14.83 -11.74 1.88
N GLN A 42 15.70 -12.03 0.90
CA GLN A 42 15.53 -13.13 -0.06
C GLN A 42 14.16 -13.14 -0.77
N LEU A 43 13.55 -11.96 -0.93
CA LEU A 43 12.23 -11.83 -1.53
C LEU A 43 12.27 -12.05 -3.04
N LYS A 44 11.23 -12.72 -3.55
CA LYS A 44 11.03 -12.87 -5.00
C LYS A 44 10.55 -11.54 -5.58
N VAL A 45 11.24 -11.08 -6.61
CA VAL A 45 10.80 -9.92 -7.39
C VAL A 45 9.64 -10.35 -8.27
N ARG A 46 8.51 -9.68 -8.11
CA ARG A 46 7.33 -9.90 -8.95
C ARG A 46 7.25 -8.84 -10.03
N ASN A 47 6.42 -9.11 -11.02
CA ASN A 47 6.00 -8.10 -11.97
C ASN A 47 4.63 -7.56 -11.51
N PRO A 48 4.59 -6.41 -10.83
CA PRO A 48 3.40 -5.60 -10.58
C PRO A 48 2.26 -5.69 -11.60
N TYR A 49 2.60 -5.47 -12.86
CA TYR A 49 1.64 -5.43 -13.96
C TYR A 49 0.95 -6.79 -14.13
N GLU A 50 1.75 -7.85 -14.14
CA GLU A 50 1.25 -9.22 -14.28
C GLU A 50 0.43 -9.66 -13.06
N ASP A 51 0.79 -9.21 -11.86
CA ASP A 51 0.05 -9.52 -10.65
C ASP A 51 -1.34 -8.87 -10.67
N ILE A 52 -1.44 -7.60 -11.08
CA ILE A 52 -2.73 -6.91 -11.24
C ILE A 52 -3.56 -7.53 -12.37
N ARG A 53 -2.93 -7.89 -13.50
CA ARG A 53 -3.60 -8.58 -14.60
C ARG A 53 -4.21 -9.91 -14.16
N LYS A 54 -3.45 -10.73 -13.40
CA LYS A 54 -3.94 -11.99 -12.84
C LYS A 54 -5.05 -11.78 -11.81
N LEU A 55 -4.94 -10.75 -10.98
CA LEU A 55 -5.99 -10.38 -10.04
C LEU A 55 -7.29 -10.02 -10.77
N TYR A 56 -7.21 -9.20 -11.82
CA TYR A 56 -8.37 -8.83 -12.63
C TYR A 56 -9.07 -10.05 -13.22
N GLU A 57 -8.31 -10.95 -13.85
CA GLU A 57 -8.85 -12.21 -14.38
C GLU A 57 -9.47 -13.10 -13.28
N GLY A 58 -8.85 -13.15 -12.10
CA GLY A 58 -9.41 -13.84 -10.94
C GLY A 58 -10.75 -13.25 -10.48
N VAL A 59 -10.87 -11.92 -10.47
CA VAL A 59 -12.11 -11.22 -10.13
C VAL A 59 -13.19 -11.50 -11.18
N ARG A 60 -12.87 -11.41 -12.46
CA ARG A 60 -13.81 -11.71 -13.56
C ARG A 60 -14.33 -13.14 -13.51
N THR A 61 -13.46 -14.11 -13.25
CA THR A 61 -13.83 -15.53 -13.27
C THR A 61 -14.58 -15.97 -12.01
N LYS A 62 -14.21 -15.45 -10.82
CA LYS A 62 -14.73 -15.94 -9.54
C LYS A 62 -15.82 -15.06 -8.94
N HIS A 63 -15.75 -13.75 -9.14
CA HIS A 63 -16.61 -12.80 -8.44
C HIS A 63 -17.71 -12.22 -9.32
N TYR A 64 -17.48 -12.02 -10.62
CA TYR A 64 -18.51 -11.46 -11.51
C TYR A 64 -19.80 -12.27 -11.54
N PRO A 65 -19.81 -13.61 -11.55
CA PRO A 65 -21.05 -14.39 -11.50
C PRO A 65 -21.95 -14.07 -10.30
N HIS A 66 -21.39 -13.52 -9.22
CA HIS A 66 -22.09 -13.17 -7.99
C HIS A 66 -22.24 -11.64 -7.78
N THR A 67 -21.85 -10.84 -8.77
CA THR A 67 -21.80 -9.38 -8.67
C THR A 67 -22.78 -8.75 -9.64
N ARG A 68 -23.50 -7.70 -9.20
CA ARG A 68 -24.40 -6.93 -10.08
C ARG A 68 -23.63 -6.30 -11.25
N THR A 69 -24.26 -6.20 -12.43
CA THR A 69 -23.63 -5.70 -13.65
C THR A 69 -23.01 -4.30 -13.49
N SER A 70 -23.65 -3.38 -12.79
CA SER A 70 -23.10 -2.03 -12.57
C SER A 70 -21.78 -2.05 -11.77
N ALA A 71 -21.68 -2.91 -10.76
CA ALA A 71 -20.44 -3.07 -10.00
C ALA A 71 -19.36 -3.77 -10.82
N GLN A 72 -19.71 -4.73 -11.68
CA GLN A 72 -18.74 -5.32 -12.62
C GLN A 72 -18.15 -4.24 -13.54
N GLN A 73 -18.98 -3.33 -14.06
CA GLN A 73 -18.53 -2.23 -14.93
C GLN A 73 -17.60 -1.25 -14.19
N GLU A 74 -17.91 -0.91 -12.94
CA GLU A 74 -17.04 -0.07 -12.10
C GLU A 74 -15.68 -0.75 -11.84
N ILE A 75 -15.70 -2.03 -11.47
CA ILE A 75 -14.49 -2.83 -11.24
C ILE A 75 -13.65 -2.92 -12.51
N SER A 76 -14.25 -3.29 -13.64
CA SER A 76 -13.58 -3.37 -14.94
C SER A 76 -12.92 -2.06 -15.29
N ARG A 77 -13.64 -0.94 -15.19
CA ARG A 77 -13.10 0.39 -15.46
C ARG A 77 -11.89 0.72 -14.60
N SER A 78 -11.91 0.40 -13.29
CA SER A 78 -10.77 0.65 -12.41
C SER A 78 -9.54 -0.18 -12.80
N PHE A 79 -9.71 -1.46 -13.12
CA PHE A 79 -8.60 -2.31 -13.55
C PHE A 79 -8.05 -1.89 -14.92
N GLU A 80 -8.93 -1.64 -15.88
CA GLU A 80 -8.58 -1.23 -17.24
C GLU A 80 -7.86 0.12 -17.24
N ASN A 81 -8.38 1.12 -16.52
CA ASN A 81 -7.71 2.42 -16.38
C ASN A 81 -6.28 2.30 -15.82
N PHE A 82 -6.06 1.38 -14.87
CA PHE A 82 -4.71 1.12 -14.38
C PHE A 82 -3.87 0.43 -15.46
N LEU A 83 -4.33 -0.69 -16.02
CA LEU A 83 -3.57 -1.53 -16.95
C LEU A 83 -3.26 -0.85 -18.30
N GLU A 84 -4.10 0.08 -18.73
CA GLU A 84 -3.94 0.86 -19.97
C GLU A 84 -3.18 2.17 -19.74
N GLY A 85 -3.02 2.60 -18.50
CA GLY A 85 -2.31 3.83 -18.16
C GLY A 85 -0.80 3.72 -18.38
N GLU A 86 -0.18 4.80 -18.87
CA GLU A 86 1.29 4.90 -19.04
C GLU A 86 2.07 4.64 -17.74
N SER A 87 1.44 4.85 -16.59
CA SER A 87 2.03 4.58 -15.28
C SER A 87 2.21 3.08 -15.01
N ALA A 88 1.36 2.21 -15.55
CA ALA A 88 1.44 0.78 -15.30
C ALA A 88 2.62 0.11 -16.02
N SER A 89 2.98 0.58 -17.22
CA SER A 89 4.14 0.07 -17.96
C SER A 89 5.49 0.48 -17.35
N HIS A 90 5.52 1.57 -16.59
CA HIS A 90 6.71 2.06 -15.87
C HIS A 90 6.73 1.70 -14.38
N THR A 91 5.76 0.91 -13.91
CA THR A 91 5.67 0.55 -12.49
C THR A 91 6.77 -0.45 -12.12
N ARG A 92 7.85 0.08 -11.54
CA ARG A 92 8.91 -0.74 -10.92
C ARG A 92 8.42 -1.30 -9.58
N ALA A 93 8.70 -2.57 -9.32
CA ALA A 93 8.48 -3.18 -8.02
C ALA A 93 9.39 -2.53 -6.96
N VAL A 94 8.81 -2.15 -5.82
CA VAL A 94 9.54 -1.63 -4.65
C VAL A 94 9.22 -2.49 -3.43
N LEU A 95 10.04 -2.43 -2.39
CA LEU A 95 9.70 -3.04 -1.11
C LEU A 95 8.50 -2.30 -0.49
N ILE A 96 7.43 -3.04 -0.20
CA ILE A 96 6.24 -2.52 0.47
C ILE A 96 6.00 -3.24 1.80
N HIS A 97 5.28 -2.59 2.72
CA HIS A 97 4.86 -3.21 3.99
C HIS A 97 3.87 -4.37 3.78
N GLY A 98 2.99 -4.26 2.77
CA GLY A 98 1.95 -5.23 2.44
C GLY A 98 0.62 -4.99 3.16
N ASP A 99 0.65 -4.48 4.39
CA ASP A 99 -0.55 -4.08 5.15
C ASP A 99 -0.33 -2.78 5.94
N PHE A 100 -0.17 -1.64 5.26
CA PHE A 100 0.15 -0.36 5.92
C PHE A 100 -1.09 0.34 6.48
N GLY A 101 -1.87 -0.38 7.30
CA GLY A 101 -3.06 0.13 7.98
C GLY A 101 -2.75 0.75 9.35
N ALA A 102 -3.67 1.57 9.85
CA ALA A 102 -3.53 2.24 11.15
C ALA A 102 -3.40 1.27 12.36
N SER A 103 -3.83 0.01 12.22
CA SER A 103 -3.62 -1.05 13.21
C SER A 103 -2.15 -1.43 13.40
N ASN A 104 -1.32 -1.20 12.38
CA ASN A 104 0.09 -1.58 12.33
C ASN A 104 1.01 -0.40 12.66
N ILE A 105 0.45 0.74 13.05
CA ILE A 105 1.16 1.95 13.45
C ILE A 105 1.06 2.10 14.97
N LEU A 106 2.20 2.04 15.65
CA LEU A 106 2.27 2.25 17.09
C LEU A 106 2.37 3.73 17.41
N TRP A 107 1.46 4.19 18.26
CA TRP A 107 1.37 5.57 18.73
C TRP A 107 1.63 5.66 20.22
N ASN A 108 2.52 6.56 20.60
CA ASN A 108 2.76 6.92 21.99
C ASN A 108 2.03 8.22 22.33
N PRO A 109 0.88 8.17 23.04
CA PRO A 109 0.09 9.35 23.35
C PRO A 109 0.75 10.27 24.38
N ARG A 110 1.73 9.81 25.15
CA ARG A 110 2.40 10.65 26.16
C ARG A 110 3.29 11.70 25.54
N VAL A 111 3.92 11.37 24.41
CA VAL A 111 4.85 12.25 23.68
C VAL A 111 4.27 12.72 22.35
N GLY A 112 3.11 12.22 21.96
CA GLY A 112 2.46 12.63 20.71
C GLY A 112 3.22 12.20 19.47
N GLU A 113 3.74 10.97 19.47
CA GLU A 113 4.61 10.45 18.40
C GLU A 113 4.32 9.01 17.97
N ILE A 114 4.67 8.70 16.71
CA ILE A 114 4.77 7.33 16.22
C ILE A 114 6.00 6.69 16.84
N SER A 115 5.82 5.56 17.52
CA SER A 115 6.88 4.81 18.17
C SER A 115 7.35 3.59 17.39
N GLY A 116 6.64 3.20 16.32
CA GLY A 116 7.05 2.08 15.48
C GLY A 116 5.99 1.68 14.45
N ILE A 117 6.43 0.87 13.50
CA ILE A 117 5.60 0.15 12.53
C ILE A 117 5.83 -1.34 12.78
N ILE A 118 4.77 -2.16 12.72
CA ILE A 118 4.83 -3.59 13.04
C ILE A 118 4.10 -4.42 11.99
N ASP A 119 4.25 -5.74 12.09
CA ASP A 119 3.59 -6.72 11.23
C ASP A 119 4.00 -6.66 9.75
N PHE A 120 5.30 -6.81 9.52
CA PHE A 120 5.90 -6.93 8.20
C PHE A 120 5.70 -8.33 7.58
N GLY A 121 4.79 -9.16 8.11
CA GLY A 121 4.54 -10.51 7.60
C GLY A 121 4.02 -10.53 6.16
N GLY A 122 3.37 -9.44 5.74
CA GLY A 122 2.92 -9.23 4.35
C GLY A 122 3.92 -8.51 3.45
N SER A 123 5.14 -8.22 3.92
CA SER A 123 6.09 -7.42 3.14
C SER A 123 6.61 -8.15 1.91
N GLU A 124 6.63 -7.44 0.79
CA GLU A 124 6.94 -8.01 -0.50
C GLU A 124 7.51 -6.98 -1.47
N MET A 125 8.05 -7.47 -2.60
CA MET A 125 8.31 -6.63 -3.77
C MET A 125 7.01 -6.44 -4.53
N GLY A 126 6.43 -5.24 -4.48
CA GLY A 126 5.11 -4.95 -4.99
C GLY A 126 4.98 -3.56 -5.61
N ILE A 127 3.73 -3.16 -5.90
CA ILE A 127 3.43 -1.84 -6.47
C ILE A 127 3.50 -0.78 -5.39
N ARG A 128 4.19 0.33 -5.69
CA ARG A 128 4.03 1.57 -4.95
C ARG A 128 2.64 2.16 -5.23
N LEU A 129 1.62 1.69 -4.52
CA LEU A 129 0.31 2.33 -4.53
C LEU A 129 0.39 3.56 -3.62
N MET A 130 0.86 4.68 -4.18
CA MET A 130 0.51 5.97 -3.61
C MET A 130 -0.93 6.24 -4.02
N ILE A 131 -1.86 6.16 -3.06
CA ILE A 131 -3.14 6.83 -3.19
C ILE A 131 -2.81 8.34 -3.21
N LEU A 132 -2.57 8.87 -4.40
CA LEU A 132 -2.74 10.29 -4.67
C LEU A 132 -4.06 10.39 -5.43
N GLN A 133 -5.12 10.64 -4.67
CA GLN A 133 -6.29 11.35 -5.17
C GLN A 133 -6.10 12.83 -4.87
#